data_AF-A0A536U832-F1
#
_entry.id   AF-A0A536U832-F1
#
_cell.length_a   1.000
_cell.length_b   1.000
_cell.length_c   1.000
_cell.angle_alpha   90.00
_cell.angle_beta   90.00
_cell.angle_gamma   90.00
#
_symmetry.space_group_name_H-M   'P 1'
#
loop_
_entity.id
_entity.type
_entity.pdbx_description
1 polymer ?
#
loop_
_entity_poly.entity_id
_entity_poly.type
_entity_poly.pdbx_seq_one_letter_code
_entity_poly.pdbx_strand_id
1 'polypeptide(L)'
;MKRFTREQMAARVARDIPEGAYVNLGIGLPTMVANHLPKEREIFLHSENGLLGMGPAPAAGSEDPDLINAGKQPVTLLTGGAYFHHADSFAMMRGGHLDFCVLGAFQVSASGDLANWHTGAINAIPAVG
;
A
#
# COMPACT_ATOMS: atom_id res chain seq x y z
N MET A 1 -18.37 -15.49 16.48
CA MET A 1 -17.63 -14.21 16.27
C MET A 1 -18.15 -13.57 15.00
N LYS A 2 -18.56 -12.29 15.02
CA LYS A 2 -19.09 -11.59 13.84
C LYS A 2 -17.92 -11.19 12.92
N ARG A 3 -18.00 -11.51 11.62
CA ARG A 3 -16.97 -11.09 10.64
C ARG A 3 -16.98 -9.56 10.50
N PHE A 4 -15.80 -8.97 10.40
CA PHE A 4 -15.66 -7.54 10.08
C PHE A 4 -16.05 -7.27 8.63
N THR A 5 -16.61 -6.09 8.37
CA THR A 5 -16.69 -5.54 7.01
C THR A 5 -15.29 -5.11 6.54
N ARG A 6 -15.15 -4.84 5.23
CA ARG A 6 -13.88 -4.36 4.65
C ARG A 6 -13.42 -3.05 5.32
N GLU A 7 -14.35 -2.13 5.54
CA GLU A 7 -14.12 -0.84 6.20
C GLU A 7 -13.68 -1.04 7.66
N GLN A 8 -14.32 -1.97 8.38
CA GLN A 8 -13.94 -2.28 9.77
C GLN A 8 -12.54 -2.91 9.85
N MET A 9 -12.16 -3.75 8.88
CA MET A 9 -10.80 -4.30 8.80
C MET A 9 -9.78 -3.20 8.50
N ALA A 10 -10.03 -2.35 7.50
CA ALA A 10 -9.12 -1.26 7.15
C ALA A 10 -8.94 -0.27 8.32
N ALA A 11 -10.03 0.12 8.99
CA ALA A 11 -9.98 0.96 10.18
C ALA A 11 -9.31 0.28 11.39
N ARG A 12 -9.34 -1.05 11.48
CA ARG A 12 -8.60 -1.77 12.52
C ARG A 12 -7.09 -1.69 12.29
N VAL A 13 -6.64 -1.91 11.05
CA VAL A 13 -5.22 -1.84 10.67
C VAL A 13 -4.69 -0.41 10.80
N ALA A 14 -5.46 0.59 10.34
CA ALA A 14 -5.06 2.00 10.43
C ALA A 14 -4.73 2.44 11.87
N ARG A 15 -5.43 1.88 12.87
CA ARG A 15 -5.18 2.18 14.29
C ARG A 15 -3.86 1.63 14.82
N ASP A 16 -3.33 0.56 14.21
CA ASP A 16 -2.08 -0.07 14.61
C ASP A 16 -0.84 0.63 14.01
N ILE A 17 -1.03 1.57 13.08
CA ILE A 17 0.05 2.33 12.45
C ILE A 17 0.37 3.59 13.29
N PRO A 18 1.59 3.71 13.83
CA PRO A 18 2.00 4.84 14.66
C PRO A 18 2.40 6.08 13.82
N GLU A 19 2.54 7.21 14.52
CA GLU A 19 3.17 8.43 14.00
C GLU A 19 4.57 8.14 13.45
N GLY A 20 4.93 8.77 12.33
CA GLY A 20 6.24 8.69 11.71
C GLY A 20 6.51 7.41 10.93
N ALA A 21 5.53 6.51 10.80
CA ALA A 21 5.71 5.22 10.13
C ALA A 21 5.83 5.35 8.59
N TYR A 22 6.69 4.53 8.01
CA TYR A 22 6.85 4.31 6.58
C TYR A 22 6.08 3.06 6.15
N VAL A 23 5.04 3.26 5.33
CA VAL A 23 4.04 2.22 5.07
C VAL A 23 3.88 1.97 3.58
N ASN A 24 3.92 0.71 3.19
CA ASN A 24 3.48 0.26 1.86
C ASN A 24 2.14 -0.48 1.96
N LEU A 25 1.20 -0.11 1.08
CA LEU A 25 -0.15 -0.66 1.04
C LEU A 25 -0.37 -1.35 -0.31
N GLY A 26 -0.57 -2.67 -0.27
CA GLY A 26 -0.88 -3.47 -1.46
C GLY A 26 -2.24 -3.11 -2.07
N ILE A 27 -2.40 -3.39 -3.36
CA ILE A 27 -3.62 -3.07 -4.11
C ILE A 27 -4.85 -3.79 -3.51
N GLY A 28 -5.99 -3.08 -3.47
CA GLY A 28 -7.28 -3.65 -3.09
C GLY A 28 -7.71 -3.23 -1.68
N LEU A 29 -7.94 -4.19 -0.78
CA LEU A 29 -8.33 -3.87 0.60
C LEU A 29 -7.25 -3.06 1.36
N PRO A 30 -5.93 -3.32 1.21
CA PRO A 30 -4.94 -2.57 1.96
C PRO A 30 -4.90 -1.08 1.59
N THR A 31 -5.13 -0.68 0.34
CA THR A 31 -5.20 0.76 -0.01
C THR A 31 -6.35 1.50 0.70
N MET A 32 -7.42 0.81 1.11
CA MET A 32 -8.48 1.42 1.93
C MET A 32 -7.98 1.87 3.30
N VAL A 33 -6.88 1.30 3.81
CA VAL A 33 -6.28 1.71 5.11
C VAL A 33 -5.90 3.19 5.08
N ALA A 34 -5.41 3.71 3.94
CA ALA A 34 -5.05 5.11 3.79
C ALA A 34 -6.21 6.08 4.11
N ASN A 35 -7.45 5.68 3.78
CA ASN A 35 -8.65 6.49 4.03
C ASN A 35 -9.04 6.57 5.52
N HIS A 36 -8.46 5.70 6.36
CA HIS A 36 -8.72 5.62 7.79
C HIS A 36 -7.54 6.08 8.64
N LEU A 37 -6.43 6.50 8.03
CA LEU A 37 -5.30 7.07 8.76
C LEU A 37 -5.73 8.40 9.41
N PRO A 38 -5.37 8.64 10.68
CA PRO A 38 -5.67 9.90 11.34
C PRO A 38 -4.96 11.06 10.63
N LYS A 39 -5.68 12.15 10.37
CA LYS A 39 -5.15 13.28 9.57
C LYS A 39 -4.10 14.10 10.32
N GLU A 40 -4.13 14.02 11.64
CA GLU A 40 -3.19 14.67 12.54
C GLU A 40 -1.87 13.90 12.66
N ARG A 41 -1.77 12.70 12.09
CA ARG A 41 -0.57 11.89 12.11
C ARG A 41 0.23 12.00 10.82
N GLU A 42 1.54 12.17 10.95
CA GLU A 42 2.46 12.09 9.83
C GLU A 42 2.80 10.63 9.54
N ILE A 43 2.23 10.08 8.46
CA ILE A 43 2.47 8.71 8.00
C ILE A 43 2.89 8.78 6.55
N PHE A 44 4.06 8.19 6.25
CA PHE A 44 4.65 8.26 4.92
C PHE A 44 4.24 7.05 4.09
N LEU A 45 3.38 7.27 3.10
CA LEU A 45 2.98 6.23 2.17
C LEU A 45 4.03 6.07 1.05
N HIS A 46 4.56 4.85 0.94
CA HIS A 46 5.50 4.40 -0.08
C HIS A 46 4.77 3.66 -1.22
N SER A 47 5.07 4.01 -2.46
CA SER A 47 4.66 3.28 -3.66
C SER A 47 5.87 2.66 -4.36
N GLU A 48 5.78 1.36 -4.68
CA GLU A 48 6.88 0.54 -5.23
C GLU A 48 7.40 1.02 -6.60
N ASN A 49 6.62 1.84 -7.31
CA ASN A 49 7.01 2.45 -8.58
C ASN A 49 7.91 3.69 -8.41
N GLY A 50 8.36 4.01 -7.20
CA GLY A 50 9.37 5.04 -6.96
C GLY A 50 8.86 6.31 -6.28
N LEU A 51 7.91 6.19 -5.35
CA LEU A 51 7.26 7.33 -4.69
C LEU A 51 7.26 7.18 -3.16
N LEU A 52 7.60 8.25 -2.44
CA LEU A 52 7.42 8.36 -0.99
C LEU A 52 6.71 9.65 -0.62
N GLY A 53 5.80 9.58 0.36
CA GLY A 53 4.93 10.71 0.69
C GLY A 53 3.75 10.82 -0.28
N MET A 54 3.24 9.69 -0.76
CA MET A 54 2.08 9.62 -1.63
C MET A 54 0.84 10.18 -0.91
N GLY A 55 0.17 11.13 -1.56
CA GLY A 55 -1.08 11.74 -1.10
C GLY A 55 -2.34 11.08 -1.68
N PRO A 56 -3.52 11.66 -1.44
CA PRO A 56 -4.79 11.17 -1.99
C PRO A 56 -4.85 11.37 -3.52
N ALA A 57 -5.92 10.85 -4.14
CA ALA A 57 -6.22 11.11 -5.54
C ALA A 57 -6.35 12.64 -5.80
N PRO A 58 -5.90 13.12 -6.97
CA PRO A 58 -6.04 14.53 -7.35
C PRO A 58 -7.51 14.89 -7.56
N ALA A 59 -7.81 16.19 -7.57
CA ALA A 59 -9.11 16.68 -8.01
C ALA A 59 -9.33 16.37 -9.51
N ALA A 60 -10.59 16.20 -9.91
CA ALA A 60 -10.93 15.92 -11.31
C ALA A 60 -10.40 17.02 -12.25
N GLY A 61 -9.69 16.62 -13.31
CA GLY A 61 -9.03 17.53 -14.26
C GLY A 61 -7.63 18.00 -13.83
N SER A 62 -7.15 17.57 -12.65
CA SER A 62 -5.78 17.83 -12.16
C SER A 62 -4.92 16.56 -12.14
N GLU A 63 -5.32 15.53 -12.89
CA GLU A 63 -4.57 14.30 -13.01
C GLU A 63 -3.27 14.54 -13.78
N ASP A 64 -2.16 14.06 -13.22
CA ASP A 64 -0.86 14.01 -13.88
C ASP A 64 -0.61 12.55 -14.33
N PRO A 65 -0.46 12.28 -15.63
CA PRO A 65 -0.24 10.92 -16.13
C PRO A 65 1.08 10.30 -15.65
N ASP A 66 2.06 11.12 -15.24
CA ASP A 66 3.35 10.66 -14.73
C ASP A 66 3.32 10.39 -13.21
N LEU A 67 2.28 10.85 -12.50
CA LEU A 67 2.12 10.68 -11.05
C LEU A 67 1.02 9.66 -10.71
N ILE A 68 1.42 8.39 -10.72
CA ILE A 68 0.55 7.25 -10.41
C ILE A 68 1.09 6.42 -9.25
N ASN A 69 0.21 5.67 -8.60
CA ASN A 69 0.61 4.63 -7.65
C ASN A 69 0.86 3.27 -8.34
N ALA A 70 1.30 2.28 -7.56
CA ALA A 70 1.47 0.89 -7.99
C ALA A 70 0.22 0.28 -8.67
N GLY A 71 -0.98 0.74 -8.30
CA GLY A 71 -2.27 0.36 -8.88
C GLY A 71 -2.64 1.10 -10.18
N LYS A 72 -1.74 1.92 -10.73
CA LYS A 72 -1.94 2.73 -11.95
C LYS A 72 -3.07 3.75 -11.80
N GLN A 73 -3.32 4.20 -10.57
CA GLN A 73 -4.29 5.26 -10.27
C GLN A 73 -3.54 6.58 -10.08
N PRO A 74 -4.07 7.71 -10.59
CA PRO A 74 -3.51 9.03 -10.33
C PRO A 74 -3.49 9.35 -8.84
N VAL A 75 -2.39 9.93 -8.38
CA VAL A 75 -2.20 10.35 -6.99
C VAL A 75 -1.63 11.76 -6.92
N THR A 76 -1.49 12.29 -5.72
CA THR A 76 -0.78 13.54 -5.44
C THR A 76 0.51 13.26 -4.67
N LEU A 77 1.42 14.24 -4.65
CA LEU A 77 2.62 14.21 -3.82
C LEU A 77 2.44 15.17 -2.65
N LEU A 78 2.62 14.69 -1.41
CA LEU A 78 2.59 15.54 -0.23
C LEU A 78 3.88 16.36 -0.13
N THR A 79 3.82 17.49 0.59
CA THR A 79 5.02 18.30 0.87
C THR A 79 6.10 17.45 1.55
N GLY A 80 7.34 17.53 1.05
CA GLY A 80 8.45 16.70 1.52
C GLY A 80 8.51 15.30 0.87
N GLY A 81 7.54 14.95 0.01
CA GLY A 81 7.58 13.72 -0.75
C GLY A 81 8.73 13.66 -1.76
N ALA A 82 9.11 12.45 -2.14
CA ALA A 82 10.29 12.19 -2.96
C ALA A 82 9.99 11.17 -4.07
N TYR A 83 10.67 11.38 -5.20
CA TYR A 83 10.77 10.42 -6.29
C TYR A 83 12.12 9.72 -6.24
N PHE A 84 12.14 8.45 -6.64
CA PHE A 84 13.37 7.69 -6.77
C PHE A 84 13.22 6.62 -7.85
N HIS A 85 14.34 6.13 -8.33
CA HIS A 85 14.35 5.07 -9.33
C HIS A 85 13.77 3.77 -8.73
N HIS A 86 13.11 2.95 -9.55
CA HIS A 86 12.47 1.71 -9.08
C HIS A 86 13.46 0.78 -8.33
N ALA A 87 14.74 0.76 -8.75
CA ALA A 87 15.76 -0.02 -8.06
C ALA A 87 15.98 0.44 -6.60
N ASP A 88 15.92 1.75 -6.34
CA ASP A 88 16.05 2.33 -5.00
C ASP A 88 14.80 2.05 -4.16
N SER A 89 13.62 2.09 -4.77
CA SER A 89 12.36 1.70 -4.12
C SER A 89 12.44 0.26 -3.59
N PHE A 90 12.87 -0.67 -4.45
CA PHE A 90 13.05 -2.05 -4.05
C PHE A 90 14.23 -2.25 -3.09
N ALA A 91 15.26 -1.39 -3.11
CA ALA A 91 16.31 -1.38 -2.10
C ALA A 91 15.76 -0.96 -0.73
N MET A 92 14.90 0.05 -0.68
CA MET A 92 14.18 0.46 0.55
C MET A 92 13.35 -0.70 1.11
N MET A 93 12.57 -1.37 0.25
CA MET A 93 11.74 -2.53 0.65
C MET A 93 12.60 -3.71 1.15
N ARG A 94 13.58 -4.16 0.36
CA ARG A 94 14.42 -5.33 0.71
C ARG A 94 15.40 -5.05 1.85
N GLY A 95 15.80 -3.80 2.03
CA GLY A 95 16.66 -3.37 3.12
C GLY A 95 15.94 -3.28 4.47
N GLY A 96 14.62 -3.50 4.51
CA GLY A 96 13.84 -3.42 5.74
C GLY A 96 13.66 -1.99 6.25
N HIS A 97 13.64 -1.01 5.33
CA HIS A 97 13.46 0.41 5.67
C HIS A 97 11.98 0.85 5.72
N LEU A 98 11.05 -0.07 5.47
CA LEU A 98 9.62 0.15 5.68
C LEU A 98 9.22 -0.44 7.03
N ASP A 99 8.45 0.31 7.81
CA ASP A 99 7.95 -0.15 9.11
C ASP A 99 6.80 -1.15 8.94
N PHE A 100 5.94 -0.93 7.94
CA PHE A 100 4.75 -1.76 7.69
C PHE A 100 4.54 -2.04 6.20
N CYS A 101 4.25 -3.30 5.88
CA CYS A 101 3.72 -3.74 4.59
C CYS A 101 2.36 -4.40 4.82
N VAL A 102 1.30 -3.83 4.26
CA VAL A 102 -0.06 -4.38 4.39
C VAL A 102 -0.48 -5.03 3.07
N LEU A 103 -0.69 -6.34 3.10
CA LEU A 103 -0.96 -7.15 1.90
C LEU A 103 -2.27 -7.93 2.03
N GLY A 104 -2.91 -8.18 0.89
CA GLY A 104 -3.98 -9.17 0.79
C GLY A 104 -3.42 -10.59 0.75
N ALA A 105 -4.22 -11.55 1.19
CA ALA A 105 -3.87 -12.97 1.19
C ALA A 105 -5.06 -13.84 0.77
N PHE A 106 -4.81 -14.93 0.05
CA PHE A 106 -5.77 -16.02 -0.09
C PHE A 106 -5.71 -16.95 1.13
N GLN A 107 -4.49 -17.27 1.57
CA GLN A 107 -4.23 -18.12 2.73
C GLN A 107 -2.98 -17.62 3.47
N VAL A 108 -2.99 -17.81 4.78
CA VAL A 108 -1.85 -17.57 5.66
C VAL A 108 -1.69 -18.83 6.53
N SER A 109 -0.50 -19.42 6.58
CA SER A 109 -0.24 -20.59 7.43
C SER A 109 -0.06 -20.16 8.89
N ALA A 110 -0.19 -21.11 9.82
CA ALA A 110 0.04 -20.83 11.25
C ALA A 110 1.50 -20.44 11.56
N SER A 111 2.45 -20.81 10.69
CA SER A 111 3.87 -20.42 10.77
C SER A 111 4.18 -19.12 10.05
N GLY A 112 3.22 -18.50 9.34
CA GLY A 112 3.39 -17.21 8.67
C GLY A 112 3.66 -17.27 7.17
N ASP A 113 3.52 -18.43 6.53
CA ASP A 113 3.64 -18.53 5.06
C ASP A 113 2.45 -17.82 4.39
N LEU A 114 2.73 -17.05 3.35
CA LEU A 114 1.75 -16.24 2.65
C LEU A 114 1.48 -16.77 1.24
N ALA A 115 0.22 -17.04 0.91
CA ALA A 115 -0.22 -17.37 -0.45
C ALA A 115 -1.13 -16.26 -0.98
N ASN A 116 -0.62 -15.44 -1.92
CA ASN A 116 -1.35 -14.28 -2.45
C ASN A 116 -1.13 -13.97 -3.94
N TRP A 117 -0.36 -14.77 -4.67
CA TRP A 117 0.07 -14.43 -6.05
C TRP A 117 -0.52 -15.34 -7.14
N HIS A 118 -1.05 -16.53 -6.81
CA HIS A 118 -1.65 -17.45 -7.78
C HIS A 118 -2.63 -18.42 -7.11
N THR A 119 -3.69 -18.82 -7.81
CA THR A 119 -4.75 -19.71 -7.29
C THR A 119 -4.60 -21.18 -7.73
N GLY A 120 -3.67 -21.47 -8.64
CA GLY A 120 -3.41 -22.82 -9.14
C GLY A 120 -4.24 -23.22 -10.37
N ALA A 121 -5.15 -22.37 -10.86
CA ALA A 121 -5.90 -22.65 -12.07
C ALA A 121 -5.00 -22.62 -13.31
N ILE A 122 -5.21 -23.55 -14.26
CA ILE A 122 -4.35 -23.77 -15.44
C ILE A 122 -4.08 -22.51 -16.27
N ASN A 123 -5.05 -21.57 -16.33
CA ASN A 123 -4.95 -20.33 -17.10
C ASN A 123 -4.94 -19.08 -16.21
N ALA A 124 -4.77 -19.22 -14.89
CA ALA A 124 -4.60 -18.05 -14.03
C ALA A 124 -3.23 -17.42 -14.32
N ILE A 125 -3.21 -16.11 -14.51
CA ILE A 125 -1.97 -15.37 -14.66
C ILE A 125 -1.46 -15.07 -13.24
N PRO A 126 -0.23 -15.47 -12.89
CA PRO A 126 0.42 -15.03 -11.66
C PRO A 126 0.40 -13.51 -11.52
N ALA A 127 -0.06 -13.02 -10.39
CA ALA A 127 0.02 -11.61 -10.01
C ALA A 127 1.12 -11.45 -8.96
N VAL A 128 2.37 -11.39 -9.42
CA VAL A 128 3.52 -11.01 -8.60
C VAL A 128 3.77 -9.53 -8.87
N GLY A 129 3.53 -8.70 -7.85
CA GLY A 129 3.79 -7.26 -7.81
C GLY A 129 4.45 -6.93 -6.49
#